data_AF-A0A0C2W767-F1
#
_entry.id   AF-A0A0C2W767-F1
#
_cell.length_a   1.000
_cell.length_b   1.000
_cell.length_c   1.000
_cell.angle_alpha   90.00
_cell.angle_beta   90.00
_cell.angle_gamma   90.00
#
_symmetry.space_group_name_H-M   'P 1'
#
loop_
_entity.id
_entity.type
_entity.pdbx_description
1 polymer ?
#
loop_
_entity_poly.entity_id
_entity_poly.type
_entity_poly.pdbx_seq_one_letter_code
_entity_poly.pdbx_strand_id
1 'polypeptide(L)'
;FLKTLHLRNVLDDYSDGLSIKSSSLETISISTAYSWLPQDLVSKINCPSLILLDLAVDDPRDTTSREIKLQNKSVFDNIVTFEIHVPGFQWKLPNCISLRKLHVSSAESAPDANFLASLIFEPWICPLLHEIKLDFLPEWDLLFIMLERRNHLPPSFGITRITNLILPSPIPLTLLTPLTHILSGQFTERPSNRELCFGSFMEEYFDTSL
;
A
#
# COMPACT_ATOMS: atom_id res chain seq x y z
N PHE A 1 -28.65 -3.39 11.59
CA PHE A 1 -27.26 -3.44 12.10
C PHE A 1 -26.38 -2.63 11.17
N LEU A 2 -25.53 -1.75 11.70
CA LEU A 2 -24.66 -0.88 10.90
C LEU A 2 -23.50 -1.71 10.32
N LYS A 3 -23.41 -1.78 8.99
CA LYS A 3 -22.35 -2.52 8.27
C LYS A 3 -21.16 -1.64 7.90
N THR A 4 -21.42 -0.36 7.65
CA THR A 4 -20.43 0.59 7.15
C THR A 4 -20.41 1.83 8.03
N LEU A 5 -19.22 2.29 8.38
CA LEU A 5 -19.00 3.52 9.13
C LEU A 5 -18.01 4.39 8.37
N HIS A 6 -18.42 5.63 8.09
CA HIS A 6 -17.54 6.64 7.53
C HIS A 6 -17.33 7.74 8.58
N LEU A 7 -16.09 7.95 8.97
CA LEU A 7 -15.66 9.04 9.84
C LEU A 7 -14.86 10.01 8.98
N ARG A 8 -15.24 11.29 8.97
CA ARG A 8 -14.55 12.34 8.22
C ARG A 8 -14.10 13.44 9.16
N ASN A 9 -12.98 14.08 8.81
CA ASN A 9 -12.38 15.16 9.60
C ASN A 9 -12.16 14.78 11.06
N VAL A 10 -11.67 13.55 11.30
CA VAL A 10 -11.37 13.09 12.66
C VAL A 10 -10.18 13.89 13.20
N LEU A 11 -10.41 14.61 14.29
CA LEU A 11 -9.42 15.42 14.99
C LEU A 11 -8.70 14.57 16.05
N ASP A 12 -7.36 14.64 16.12
CA ASP A 12 -6.60 13.88 17.13
C ASP A 12 -6.90 14.32 18.55
N ASP A 13 -7.08 15.63 18.78
CA ASP A 13 -7.38 16.21 20.09
C ASP A 13 -8.68 15.65 20.72
N TYR A 14 -9.53 15.01 19.90
CA TYR A 14 -10.76 14.36 20.33
C TYR A 14 -10.74 12.83 20.17
N SER A 15 -9.62 12.26 19.70
CA SER A 15 -9.44 10.80 19.61
C SER A 15 -9.18 10.17 20.98
N ASP A 16 -8.85 10.99 21.97
CA ASP A 16 -8.60 10.56 23.34
C ASP A 16 -9.91 10.16 24.03
N GLY A 17 -10.26 8.89 23.88
CA GLY A 17 -11.48 8.27 24.42
C GLY A 17 -12.40 7.70 23.35
N LEU A 18 -12.20 8.05 22.07
CA LEU A 18 -12.98 7.47 20.97
C LEU A 18 -12.55 6.01 20.76
N SER A 19 -13.52 5.09 20.89
CA SER A 19 -13.31 3.67 20.55
C SER A 19 -14.47 3.19 19.69
N ILE A 20 -14.14 2.48 18.61
CA ILE A 20 -15.13 1.95 17.67
C ILE A 20 -15.31 0.48 17.99
N LYS A 21 -16.47 0.11 18.51
CA LYS A 21 -16.79 -1.28 18.87
C LYS A 21 -18.08 -1.71 18.17
N SER A 22 -18.00 -2.75 17.34
CA SER A 22 -19.18 -3.32 16.69
C SER A 22 -18.92 -4.75 16.24
N SER A 23 -19.80 -5.68 16.60
CA SER A 23 -19.75 -7.07 16.15
C SER A 23 -20.28 -7.27 14.72
N SER A 24 -20.82 -6.23 14.09
CA SER A 24 -21.49 -6.33 12.79
C SER A 24 -20.86 -5.47 11.70
N LEU A 25 -19.93 -4.58 12.06
CA LEU A 25 -19.30 -3.63 11.16
C LEU A 25 -18.28 -4.34 10.30
N GLU A 26 -18.42 -4.17 8.98
CA GLU A 26 -17.61 -4.81 7.94
C GLU A 26 -16.67 -3.83 7.24
N THR A 27 -17.03 -2.54 7.26
CA THR A 27 -16.29 -1.47 6.57
C THR A 27 -16.13 -0.26 7.48
N ILE A 28 -14.90 0.22 7.60
CA ILE A 28 -14.56 1.49 8.25
C ILE A 28 -13.76 2.33 7.26
N SER A 29 -14.24 3.53 6.96
CA SER A 29 -13.45 4.58 6.33
C SER A 29 -13.18 5.69 7.34
N ILE A 30 -11.93 6.10 7.48
CA ILE A 30 -11.51 7.20 8.33
C ILE A 30 -10.73 8.20 7.47
N SER A 31 -11.28 9.41 7.31
CA SER A 31 -10.58 10.54 6.74
C SER A 31 -10.28 11.61 7.78
N THR A 32 -9.13 12.25 7.64
CA THR A 32 -8.66 13.35 8.49
C THR A 32 -8.26 14.54 7.64
N ALA A 33 -8.62 15.73 8.09
CA ALA A 33 -8.27 17.00 7.44
C ALA A 33 -6.83 17.46 7.75
N TYR A 34 -6.08 16.68 8.54
CA TYR A 34 -4.76 17.05 9.05
C TYR A 34 -3.71 16.07 8.56
N SER A 35 -2.45 16.51 8.58
CA SER A 35 -1.28 15.76 8.11
C SER A 35 -0.88 14.56 8.98
N TRP A 36 -1.78 14.02 9.80
CA TRP A 36 -1.53 12.85 10.63
C TRP A 36 -2.71 11.88 10.59
N LEU A 37 -2.40 10.59 10.51
CA LEU A 37 -3.38 9.53 10.69
C LEU A 37 -3.74 9.39 12.17
N PRO A 38 -5.01 9.12 12.52
CA PRO A 38 -5.43 8.88 13.90
C PRO A 38 -5.02 7.46 14.33
N GLN A 39 -3.72 7.23 14.51
CA GLN A 39 -3.14 5.93 14.86
C GLN A 39 -3.73 5.39 16.17
N ASP A 40 -4.01 6.29 17.12
CA ASP A 40 -4.67 5.98 18.38
C ASP A 40 -6.12 5.53 18.21
N LEU A 41 -6.84 6.07 17.23
CA LEU A 41 -8.16 5.57 16.90
C LEU A 41 -8.08 4.16 16.34
N VAL A 42 -7.16 3.92 15.38
CA VAL A 42 -6.96 2.60 14.76
C VAL A 42 -6.63 1.54 15.82
N SER A 43 -5.79 1.86 16.80
CA SER A 43 -5.47 0.95 17.91
C SER A 43 -6.66 0.64 18.83
N LYS A 44 -7.66 1.53 18.87
CA LYS A 44 -8.89 1.40 19.68
C LYS A 44 -10.08 0.78 18.92
N ILE A 45 -9.91 0.38 17.65
CA ILE A 45 -10.94 -0.33 16.88
C ILE A 45 -11.08 -1.77 17.39
N ASN A 46 -12.30 -2.19 17.73
CA ASN A 46 -12.64 -3.57 18.02
C ASN A 46 -13.88 -3.98 17.23
N CYS A 47 -13.63 -4.41 16.00
CA CYS A 47 -14.67 -4.85 15.06
C CYS A 47 -14.28 -6.22 14.48
N PRO A 48 -14.69 -7.34 15.09
CA PRO A 48 -14.24 -8.68 14.67
C PRO A 48 -14.74 -9.10 13.27
N SER A 49 -15.76 -8.42 12.74
CA SER A 49 -16.26 -8.65 11.38
C SER A 49 -15.71 -7.67 10.36
N LEU A 50 -14.71 -6.85 10.72
CA LEU A 50 -14.14 -5.85 9.83
C LEU A 50 -13.36 -6.53 8.69
N ILE A 51 -13.75 -6.23 7.46
CA ILE A 51 -13.18 -6.79 6.23
C ILE A 51 -12.44 -5.71 5.44
N LEU A 52 -12.92 -4.47 5.48
CA LEU A 52 -12.34 -3.33 4.78
C LEU A 52 -12.00 -2.21 5.76
N LEU A 53 -10.74 -1.79 5.74
CA LEU A 53 -10.26 -0.58 6.40
C LEU A 53 -9.76 0.39 5.32
N ASP A 54 -10.29 1.60 5.34
CA ASP A 54 -9.93 2.69 4.44
C ASP A 54 -9.44 3.88 5.28
N LEU A 55 -8.22 4.32 5.04
CA LEU A 55 -7.56 5.42 5.75
C LEU A 55 -7.16 6.51 4.76
N ALA A 56 -7.64 7.73 4.95
CA ALA A 56 -7.36 8.86 4.06
C ALA A 56 -6.89 10.10 4.82
N VAL A 57 -5.92 10.83 4.25
CA VAL A 57 -5.48 12.14 4.72
C VAL A 57 -5.78 13.17 3.63
N ASP A 58 -6.64 14.14 3.95
CA ASP A 58 -7.19 15.11 2.99
C ASP A 58 -6.27 16.34 2.77
N ASP A 59 -5.39 16.67 3.73
CA ASP A 59 -4.44 17.81 3.62
C ASP A 59 -2.96 17.36 3.66
N PRO A 60 -2.27 17.33 2.52
CA PRO A 60 -0.87 16.91 2.40
C PRO A 60 0.16 17.96 2.85
N ARG A 61 -0.25 19.20 3.15
CA ARG A 61 0.69 20.35 3.23
C ARG A 61 1.75 20.26 4.33
N ASP A 62 1.65 19.30 5.25
CA ASP A 62 2.60 19.08 6.35
C ASP A 62 2.94 17.58 6.55
N THR A 63 3.05 16.82 5.45
CA THR A 63 3.53 15.44 5.51
C THR A 63 5.05 15.43 5.68
N THR A 64 5.53 15.85 6.85
CA THR A 64 6.88 15.50 7.29
C THR A 64 7.02 13.98 7.23
N SER A 65 8.17 13.46 6.81
CA SER A 65 8.51 12.04 6.63
C SER A 65 8.38 11.26 7.96
N ARG A 66 7.15 11.10 8.44
CA ARG A 66 6.81 10.43 9.68
C ARG A 66 6.46 8.99 9.37
N GLU A 67 6.94 8.11 10.22
CA GLU A 67 6.60 6.70 10.18
C GLU A 67 5.18 6.49 10.72
N ILE A 68 4.32 5.84 9.94
CA ILE A 68 2.99 5.42 10.41
C ILE A 68 3.14 4.07 11.12
N LYS A 69 2.77 4.00 12.40
CA LYS A 69 2.78 2.77 13.20
C LYS A 69 1.37 2.33 13.51
N LEU A 70 0.73 1.66 12.56
CA LEU A 70 -0.59 1.08 12.79
C LEU A 70 -0.46 -0.17 13.69
N GLN A 71 -0.98 -0.07 14.91
CA GLN A 71 -0.94 -1.15 15.89
C GLN A 71 -2.35 -1.60 16.24
N ASN A 72 -2.83 -2.67 15.61
CA ASN A 72 -4.05 -3.35 16.04
C ASN A 72 -4.11 -4.75 15.44
N LYS A 73 -3.46 -5.71 16.10
CA LYS A 73 -3.34 -7.07 15.57
C LYS A 73 -4.70 -7.70 15.22
N SER A 74 -5.72 -7.53 16.08
CA SER A 74 -7.04 -8.13 15.82
C SER A 74 -7.74 -7.54 14.60
N VAL A 75 -7.54 -6.25 14.31
CA VAL A 75 -8.02 -5.64 13.06
C VAL A 75 -7.23 -6.19 11.87
N PHE A 76 -5.90 -6.08 11.90
CA PHE A 76 -5.06 -6.43 10.75
C PHE A 76 -5.06 -7.94 10.42
N ASP A 77 -5.31 -8.80 11.41
CA ASP A 77 -5.46 -10.24 11.18
C ASP A 77 -6.75 -10.58 10.39
N ASN A 78 -7.76 -9.70 10.41
CA ASN A 78 -9.08 -9.96 9.80
C ASN A 78 -9.34 -9.20 8.49
N ILE A 79 -8.70 -8.04 8.29
CA ILE A 79 -8.95 -7.26 7.08
C ILE A 79 -8.55 -8.02 5.82
N VAL A 80 -9.39 -7.92 4.81
CA VAL A 80 -9.22 -8.52 3.48
C VAL A 80 -8.83 -7.46 2.47
N THR A 81 -9.36 -6.24 2.63
CA THR A 81 -9.05 -5.08 1.79
C THR A 81 -8.52 -3.96 2.68
N PHE A 82 -7.40 -3.39 2.28
CA PHE A 82 -6.82 -2.22 2.93
C PHE A 82 -6.64 -1.13 1.89
N GLU A 83 -7.31 0.00 2.10
CA GLU A 83 -7.21 1.19 1.27
C GLU A 83 -6.50 2.28 2.07
N ILE A 84 -5.49 2.89 1.48
CA ILE A 84 -4.68 3.91 2.14
C ILE A 84 -4.43 5.04 1.15
N HIS A 85 -4.93 6.22 1.49
CA HIS A 85 -4.90 7.44 0.70
C HIS A 85 -4.09 8.50 1.43
N VAL A 86 -2.78 8.29 1.52
CA VAL A 86 -1.94 9.02 2.46
C VAL A 86 -0.62 9.45 1.79
N PRO A 87 -0.41 10.74 1.53
CA PRO A 87 0.76 11.23 0.80
C PRO A 87 2.02 11.35 1.68
N GLY A 88 3.19 10.99 1.16
CA GLY A 88 4.49 11.35 1.76
C GLY A 88 4.89 10.69 3.08
N PHE A 89 4.16 9.67 3.57
CA PHE A 89 4.57 8.97 4.80
C PHE A 89 5.62 7.89 4.53
N GLN A 90 6.30 7.48 5.59
CA GLN A 90 7.01 6.20 5.63
C GLN A 90 6.09 5.17 6.28
N TRP A 91 5.92 4.03 5.64
CA TRP A 91 4.87 3.08 5.98
C TRP A 91 5.53 1.72 6.07
N LYS A 92 5.52 1.16 7.27
CA LYS A 92 5.73 -0.26 7.45
C LYS A 92 4.37 -0.92 7.55
N LEU A 93 4.02 -1.76 6.58
CA LEU A 93 2.75 -2.47 6.59
C LEU A 93 2.70 -3.36 7.84
N PRO A 94 1.63 -3.31 8.66
CA PRO A 94 1.48 -4.25 9.75
C PRO A 94 1.31 -5.68 9.21
N ASN A 95 1.49 -6.68 10.07
CA ASN A 95 1.16 -8.07 9.72
C ASN A 95 -0.35 -8.16 9.44
N CYS A 96 -0.70 -8.34 8.17
CA CYS A 96 -2.06 -8.50 7.69
C CYS A 96 -2.22 -9.88 7.04
N ILE A 97 -2.34 -10.92 7.87
CA ILE A 97 -2.33 -12.32 7.40
C ILE A 97 -3.48 -12.66 6.45
N SER A 98 -4.61 -11.95 6.57
CA SER A 98 -5.81 -12.15 5.75
C SER A 98 -5.90 -11.20 4.56
N LEU A 99 -4.98 -10.25 4.43
CA LEU A 99 -5.04 -9.22 3.41
C LEU A 99 -4.93 -9.84 2.02
N ARG A 100 -5.87 -9.49 1.15
CA ARG A 100 -5.95 -9.97 -0.23
C ARG A 100 -5.80 -8.86 -1.25
N LYS A 101 -6.26 -7.66 -0.89
CA LYS A 101 -6.31 -6.47 -1.75
C LYS A 101 -5.69 -5.30 -1.02
N LEU A 102 -4.75 -4.64 -1.68
CA LEU A 102 -4.12 -3.42 -1.19
C LEU A 102 -4.33 -2.31 -2.22
N HIS A 103 -4.94 -1.21 -1.80
CA HIS A 103 -5.04 0.00 -2.60
C HIS A 103 -4.24 1.11 -1.93
N VAL A 104 -3.22 1.59 -2.63
CA VAL A 104 -2.42 2.73 -2.19
C VAL A 104 -2.65 3.87 -3.16
N SER A 105 -3.10 5.00 -2.64
CA SER A 105 -3.19 6.23 -3.41
C SER A 105 -2.42 7.35 -2.74
N SER A 106 -2.00 8.31 -3.54
CA SER A 106 -1.44 9.55 -3.07
C SER A 106 -1.76 10.66 -4.07
N ALA A 107 -2.34 11.75 -3.59
CA ALA A 107 -2.84 12.82 -4.45
C ALA A 107 -1.72 13.72 -5.03
N GLU A 108 -0.60 13.86 -4.31
CA GLU A 108 0.41 14.89 -4.63
C GLU A 108 1.84 14.36 -4.79
N SER A 109 2.19 13.25 -4.13
CA SER A 109 3.56 12.71 -4.16
C SER A 109 3.55 11.19 -4.23
N ALA A 110 4.44 10.57 -5.01
CA ALA A 110 4.61 9.12 -4.91
C ALA A 110 4.96 8.76 -3.46
N PRO A 111 4.35 7.70 -2.88
CA PRO A 111 4.78 7.17 -1.60
C PRO A 111 6.27 6.88 -1.60
N ASP A 112 6.88 6.93 -0.42
CA ASP A 112 8.24 6.48 -0.23
C ASP A 112 8.42 5.05 -0.80
N ALA A 113 9.46 4.87 -1.62
CA ALA A 113 9.96 3.59 -2.14
C ALA A 113 9.97 2.46 -1.09
N ASN A 114 10.14 2.82 0.18
CA ASN A 114 10.08 1.92 1.33
C ASN A 114 8.81 1.05 1.41
N PHE A 115 7.69 1.48 0.83
CA PHE A 115 6.48 0.66 0.75
C PHE A 115 6.72 -0.62 -0.08
N LEU A 116 7.22 -0.50 -1.31
CA LEU A 116 7.51 -1.65 -2.17
C LEU A 116 8.66 -2.48 -1.58
N ALA A 117 9.66 -1.82 -0.97
CA ALA A 117 10.74 -2.48 -0.26
C ALA A 117 10.22 -3.41 0.86
N SER A 118 9.22 -2.98 1.63
CA SER A 118 8.62 -3.81 2.67
C SER A 118 7.99 -5.09 2.10
N LEU A 119 7.31 -5.00 0.95
CA LEU A 119 6.75 -6.17 0.26
C LEU A 119 7.82 -7.07 -0.37
N ILE A 120 8.96 -6.50 -0.77
CA ILE A 120 10.13 -7.23 -1.30
C ILE A 120 10.81 -8.07 -0.21
N PHE A 121 11.05 -7.44 0.95
CA PHE A 121 11.82 -8.05 2.02
C PHE A 121 10.99 -8.96 2.91
N GLU A 122 9.72 -8.63 3.15
CA GLU A 122 8.85 -9.33 4.11
C GLU A 122 7.52 -9.77 3.48
N PRO A 123 7.49 -10.61 2.42
CA PRO A 123 6.24 -11.00 1.75
C PRO A 123 5.27 -11.78 2.65
N TRP A 124 5.76 -12.36 3.76
CA TRP A 124 4.97 -13.08 4.76
C TRP A 124 4.09 -12.18 5.63
N ILE A 125 4.28 -10.86 5.63
CA ILE A 125 3.40 -9.93 6.38
C ILE A 125 2.00 -9.88 5.76
N CYS A 126 1.87 -10.21 4.48
CA CYS A 126 0.60 -10.25 3.74
C CYS A 126 0.59 -11.46 2.79
N PRO A 127 0.59 -12.70 3.31
CA PRO A 127 0.82 -13.90 2.50
C PRO A 127 -0.32 -14.18 1.51
N LEU A 128 -1.52 -13.66 1.75
CA LEU A 128 -2.69 -13.84 0.88
C LEU A 128 -2.91 -12.71 -0.13
N LEU A 129 -2.05 -11.69 -0.14
CA LEU A 129 -2.13 -10.55 -1.05
C LEU A 129 -1.96 -11.06 -2.49
N HIS A 130 -2.92 -10.72 -3.35
CA HIS A 130 -2.94 -11.10 -4.77
C HIS A 130 -3.33 -9.95 -5.71
N GLU A 131 -3.83 -8.85 -5.15
CA GLU A 131 -4.24 -7.66 -5.87
C GLU A 131 -3.62 -6.41 -5.26
N ILE A 132 -2.92 -5.63 -6.09
CA ILE A 132 -2.36 -4.33 -5.72
C ILE A 132 -2.89 -3.28 -6.69
N LYS A 133 -3.45 -2.21 -6.14
CA LYS A 133 -3.84 -1.02 -6.88
C LYS A 133 -3.00 0.16 -6.41
N LEU A 134 -2.32 0.81 -7.35
CA LEU A 134 -1.57 2.05 -7.11
C LEU A 134 -2.22 3.14 -7.95
N ASP A 135 -2.56 4.28 -7.34
CA ASP A 135 -3.06 5.46 -8.08
C ASP A 135 -1.93 6.45 -8.44
N PHE A 136 -0.67 5.98 -8.39
CA PHE A 136 0.54 6.73 -8.73
C PHE A 136 1.46 5.85 -9.58
N LEU A 137 2.43 6.49 -10.25
CA LEU A 137 3.47 5.78 -10.98
C LEU A 137 4.53 5.28 -9.99
N PRO A 138 4.72 3.95 -9.83
CA PRO A 138 5.72 3.42 -8.92
C PRO A 138 7.12 3.55 -9.52
N GLU A 139 8.13 3.41 -8.65
CA GLU A 139 9.48 3.07 -9.10
C GLU A 139 9.45 1.70 -9.77
N TRP A 140 9.72 1.67 -11.07
CA TRP A 140 9.52 0.49 -11.90
C TRP A 140 10.44 -0.66 -11.49
N ASP A 141 11.71 -0.38 -11.20
CA ASP A 141 12.67 -1.37 -10.72
C ASP A 141 12.19 -2.06 -9.44
N LEU A 142 11.71 -1.30 -8.45
CA LEU A 142 11.14 -1.86 -7.22
C LEU A 142 9.86 -2.67 -7.48
N LEU A 143 8.97 -2.19 -8.34
CA LEU A 143 7.76 -2.93 -8.70
C LEU A 143 8.12 -4.28 -9.34
N PHE A 144 9.05 -4.30 -10.30
CA PHE A 144 9.51 -5.52 -10.94
C PHE A 144 10.17 -6.47 -9.94
N ILE A 145 11.08 -5.99 -9.11
CA ILE A 145 11.75 -6.81 -8.07
C ILE A 145 10.71 -7.40 -7.11
N MET A 146 9.70 -6.63 -6.69
CA MET A 146 8.64 -7.08 -5.80
C MET A 146 7.82 -8.21 -6.43
N LEU A 147 7.35 -8.00 -7.66
CA LEU A 147 6.57 -8.99 -8.39
C LEU A 147 7.38 -10.25 -8.68
N GLU A 148 8.62 -10.13 -9.15
CA GLU A 148 9.49 -11.26 -9.45
C GLU A 148 9.79 -12.10 -8.22
N ARG A 149 10.20 -11.45 -7.11
CA ARG A 149 10.51 -12.16 -5.88
C ARG A 149 9.28 -12.86 -5.36
N ARG A 150 8.13 -12.19 -5.30
CA ARG A 150 6.90 -12.77 -4.74
C ARG A 150 6.30 -13.86 -5.63
N ASN A 151 6.19 -13.63 -6.94
CA ASN A 151 5.50 -14.55 -7.84
C ASN A 151 6.28 -15.82 -8.14
N HIS A 152 7.60 -15.81 -7.96
CA HIS A 152 8.45 -16.99 -8.16
C HIS A 152 8.85 -17.71 -6.87
N LEU A 153 8.27 -17.33 -5.71
CA LEU A 153 8.45 -18.13 -4.50
C LEU A 153 7.85 -19.53 -4.68
N PRO A 154 8.51 -20.58 -4.14
CA PRO A 154 7.94 -21.92 -4.14
C PRO A 154 6.58 -21.95 -3.41
N PRO A 155 5.59 -22.72 -3.89
CA PRO A 155 4.28 -22.84 -3.23
C PRO A 155 4.35 -23.27 -1.76
N SER A 156 5.42 -23.97 -1.35
CA SER A 156 5.67 -24.41 0.03
C SER A 156 5.78 -23.26 1.04
N PHE A 157 6.01 -22.03 0.59
CA PHE A 157 6.04 -20.85 1.46
C PHE A 157 4.65 -20.32 1.83
N GLY A 158 3.57 -20.82 1.22
CA GLY A 158 2.21 -20.37 1.51
C GLY A 158 1.93 -18.92 1.13
N ILE A 159 2.75 -18.33 0.25
CA ILE A 159 2.60 -16.96 -0.24
C ILE A 159 1.90 -16.98 -1.59
N THR A 160 0.84 -16.19 -1.70
CA THR A 160 0.02 -16.06 -2.91
C THR A 160 0.70 -15.11 -3.90
N ARG A 161 0.66 -15.48 -5.18
CA ARG A 161 1.15 -14.66 -6.29
C ARG A 161 0.27 -13.43 -6.48
N ILE A 162 0.87 -12.30 -6.82
CA ILE A 162 0.15 -11.14 -7.34
C ILE A 162 -0.27 -11.44 -8.77
N THR A 163 -1.57 -11.46 -9.01
CA THR A 163 -2.15 -11.69 -10.33
C THR A 163 -2.83 -10.45 -10.89
N ASN A 164 -3.24 -9.54 -10.01
CA ASN A 164 -3.93 -8.31 -10.37
C ASN A 164 -3.08 -7.11 -9.96
N LEU A 165 -2.68 -6.32 -10.95
CA LEU A 165 -1.99 -5.06 -10.77
C LEU A 165 -2.76 -3.97 -11.49
N ILE A 166 -3.21 -2.97 -10.74
CA ILE A 166 -3.96 -1.82 -11.27
C ILE A 166 -3.07 -0.59 -11.10
N LEU A 167 -2.76 0.09 -12.20
CA LEU A 167 -1.88 1.26 -12.25
C LEU A 167 -2.55 2.40 -13.03
N PRO A 168 -2.14 3.66 -12.83
CA PRO A 168 -2.57 4.75 -13.69
C PRO A 168 -2.06 4.54 -15.13
N SER A 169 -2.88 4.94 -16.09
CA SER A 169 -2.59 4.87 -17.53
C SER A 169 -2.05 6.23 -18.03
N PRO A 170 -1.14 6.27 -19.03
CA PRO A 170 -0.63 5.14 -19.83
C PRO A 170 0.65 4.49 -19.30
N ILE A 171 0.78 3.16 -19.51
CA ILE A 171 2.00 2.39 -19.25
C ILE A 171 2.76 2.18 -20.57
N PRO A 172 4.07 2.45 -20.66
CA PRO A 172 4.86 2.17 -21.84
C PRO A 172 4.81 0.68 -22.24
N LEU A 173 4.68 0.39 -23.55
CA LEU A 173 4.62 -1.00 -24.06
C LEU A 173 5.85 -1.83 -23.68
N THR A 174 7.02 -1.20 -23.56
CA THR A 174 8.27 -1.82 -23.12
C THR A 174 8.19 -2.36 -21.68
N LEU A 175 7.30 -1.82 -20.86
CA LEU A 175 7.04 -2.28 -19.48
C LEU A 175 5.80 -3.17 -19.40
N LEU A 176 4.78 -2.90 -20.23
CA LEU A 176 3.52 -3.63 -20.19
C LEU A 176 3.72 -5.13 -20.47
N THR A 177 4.45 -5.49 -21.53
CA THR A 177 4.72 -6.89 -21.89
C THR A 177 5.37 -7.67 -20.73
N PRO A 178 6.53 -7.23 -20.17
CA PRO A 178 7.13 -7.98 -19.07
C PRO A 178 6.27 -8.01 -17.81
N LEU A 179 5.52 -6.95 -17.49
CA LEU A 179 4.55 -6.97 -16.38
C LEU A 179 3.50 -8.07 -16.57
N THR A 180 2.90 -8.17 -17.76
CA THR A 180 1.89 -9.20 -18.04
C THR A 180 2.45 -10.62 -17.93
N HIS A 181 3.68 -10.86 -18.40
CA HIS A 181 4.35 -12.15 -18.24
C HIS A 181 4.57 -12.49 -16.76
N ILE A 182 5.10 -11.57 -15.95
CA ILE A 182 5.37 -11.83 -14.53
C ILE A 182 4.06 -12.08 -13.75
N LEU A 183 2.99 -11.34 -14.04
CA LEU A 183 1.67 -11.55 -13.42
C LEU A 183 1.06 -12.90 -13.81
N SER A 184 1.38 -13.41 -15.00
CA SER A 184 1.01 -14.77 -15.43
C SER A 184 1.91 -15.88 -14.84
N GLY A 185 2.93 -15.51 -14.06
CA GLY A 185 3.91 -16.44 -13.48
C GLY A 185 4.96 -16.93 -14.46
N GLN A 186 5.23 -16.18 -15.53
CA GLN A 186 6.28 -16.46 -16.50
C GLN A 186 7.53 -15.64 -16.23
N PHE A 187 8.69 -16.25 -16.46
CA PHE A 187 9.94 -15.52 -16.57
C PHE A 187 9.98 -14.77 -17.90
N THR A 188 10.50 -13.55 -17.88
CA THR A 188 10.60 -12.70 -19.06
C THR A 188 11.88 -11.89 -18.99
N GLU A 189 12.45 -11.58 -20.15
CA GLU A 189 13.40 -10.48 -20.23
C GLU A 189 12.65 -9.16 -19.99
N ARG A 190 13.33 -8.23 -19.32
CA ARG A 190 12.86 -6.87 -19.06
C ARG A 190 14.06 -5.93 -19.02
N PRO A 191 13.86 -4.61 -19.07
CA PRO A 191 14.94 -3.66 -18.86
C PRO A 191 15.62 -3.90 -17.50
N SER A 192 16.91 -3.63 -17.45
CA SER A 192 17.72 -3.74 -16.25
C SER A 192 17.22 -2.79 -15.15
N ASN A 193 17.49 -3.10 -13.89
CA ASN A 193 17.13 -2.20 -12.78
C ASN A 193 17.78 -0.82 -12.95
N ARG A 194 18.94 -0.74 -13.61
CA ARG A 194 19.59 0.53 -13.93
C ARG A 194 18.73 1.36 -14.88
N GLU A 195 18.25 0.78 -15.98
CA GLU A 195 17.39 1.46 -16.97
C GLU A 195 16.00 1.81 -16.43
N LEU A 196 15.52 1.08 -15.42
CA LEU A 196 14.21 1.33 -14.80
C LEU A 196 14.26 2.35 -13.65
N CYS A 197 15.44 2.55 -13.06
CA CYS A 197 15.62 3.49 -11.96
C CYS A 197 15.54 4.93 -12.48
N PHE A 198 14.76 5.77 -11.81
CA PHE A 198 14.59 7.19 -12.17
C PHE A 198 15.91 7.97 -12.23
N GLY A 199 16.90 7.58 -11.41
CA GLY A 199 18.22 8.20 -11.42
C GLY A 199 18.95 8.09 -12.77
N SER A 200 18.74 7.02 -13.52
CA SER A 200 19.34 6.85 -14.85
C SER A 200 18.75 7.79 -15.90
N PHE A 201 17.44 8.03 -15.84
CA PHE A 201 16.77 9.01 -16.69
C PHE A 201 17.25 10.43 -16.39
N MET A 202 17.52 10.74 -15.12
CA MET A 202 18.05 12.06 -14.74
C MET A 202 19.46 12.29 -15.28
N GLU A 203 20.33 11.28 -15.25
CA GLU A 203 21.70 11.37 -15.80
C GLU A 203 21.72 11.59 -17.32
N GLU A 204 20.73 11.06 -18.05
CA GLU A 204 20.66 11.20 -19.52
C GLU A 204 20.10 12.56 -19.97
N TYR A 205 19.20 13.16 -19.18
CA TYR A 205 18.51 14.41 -19.53
C TYR A 205 19.08 15.66 -18.85
N PHE A 206 19.67 15.53 -17.68
CA PHE A 206 20.36 16.62 -17.00
C PHE A 206 21.86 16.41 -17.18
N ASP A 207 22.39 16.99 -18.25
CA ASP A 207 23.81 17.13 -18.47
C ASP A 207 24.41 17.87 -17.26
N THR A 208 25.02 17.13 -16.34
CA THR A 208 25.61 17.67 -15.11
C THR A 208 26.99 18.29 -15.34
N SER A 209 27.34 18.57 -16.60
CA SER A 209 28.48 19.40 -16.97
C SER A 209 28.24 20.86 -16.57
N LEU A 210 28.39 21.15 -15.28
CA LEU A 210 28.71 22.48 -14.76
C LEU A 210 30.22 22.58 -14.49
#